data_AF-A0A934CLR7-F1
#
_entry.id   AF-A0A934CLR7-F1
#
_cell.length_a   1.000
_cell.length_b   1.000
_cell.length_c   1.000
_cell.angle_alpha   90.00
_cell.angle_beta   90.00
_cell.angle_gamma   90.00
#
_symmetry.space_group_name_H-M   'P 1'
#
loop_
_entity.id
_entity.type
_entity.pdbx_description
1 polymer ?
#
loop_
_entity_poly.entity_id
_entity_poly.type
_entity_poly.pdbx_seq_one_letter_code
_entity_poly.pdbx_strand_id
1 'polypeptide(L)'
;MAQDYSNLQRLAMQQSQTPMQPSPKRPQGGFGCIIIIILAGFFVGMGALFYFWVYPTYFGGSTDGKKEFSLFNKGSDGETNESGSSSLEGIIINSLPVKDEGGNEKLWILTYKYKRSKYILNTYIYDPYNEKVLKSFETESKDYPGVIKLFYTGGEVWKVNMESGSIPAGVFVYDPSGGEEKLNTQGFLDKYGIQSEIGKMYITENPPNLNIETRDGRKVVFDIENRKLYDNITEYRNSFKKDDKTISVFALGYEKSGEDSRKKLFMVTGPMSNLWEKNVHESYLSSESTLKFFMKSTAKQLMPDKVFLEGVMLYQDDECCFIFYQDKVGSNAERLLSCIDREGNILWTASTERNLFTKLKATDKESTSGMFFIKHNVHVHRQGNLVLFTFDRFGIIGFDFASGKKLFQEELSK
;
A
#
# COMPACT_ATOMS: atom_id res chain seq x y z
N MET A 1 46.16 -25.89 -17.79
CA MET A 1 46.93 -24.63 -17.88
C MET A 1 46.24 -23.61 -16.99
N ALA A 2 46.67 -23.50 -15.74
CA ALA A 2 46.15 -22.54 -14.77
C ALA A 2 47.09 -21.33 -14.77
N GLN A 3 46.56 -20.15 -15.08
CA GLN A 3 47.29 -18.89 -14.97
C GLN A 3 47.04 -18.24 -13.60
N ASP A 4 48.13 -17.73 -13.07
CA ASP A 4 48.37 -17.29 -11.71
C ASP A 4 47.76 -15.90 -11.45
N TYR A 5 46.70 -15.84 -10.63
CA TYR A 5 45.99 -14.60 -10.25
C TYR A 5 46.66 -13.83 -9.09
N SER A 6 47.81 -14.30 -8.58
CA SER A 6 48.45 -13.70 -7.40
C SER A 6 49.10 -12.33 -7.66
N ASN A 7 49.42 -12.01 -8.92
CA ASN A 7 50.08 -10.75 -9.27
C ASN A 7 49.12 -9.54 -9.42
N LEU A 8 47.84 -9.77 -9.71
CA LEU A 8 46.84 -8.70 -9.83
C LEU A 8 46.40 -8.17 -8.46
N GLN A 9 46.40 -9.00 -7.41
CA GLN A 9 46.10 -8.56 -6.05
C GLN A 9 47.24 -7.72 -5.43
N ARG A 10 48.51 -7.94 -5.84
CA ARG A 10 49.64 -7.14 -5.37
C ARG A 10 49.69 -5.73 -5.97
N LEU A 11 49.25 -5.57 -7.23
CA LEU A 11 49.17 -4.26 -7.88
C LEU A 11 48.04 -3.38 -7.32
N ALA A 12 46.94 -3.97 -6.84
CA ALA A 12 45.84 -3.23 -6.21
C ALA A 12 46.17 -2.72 -4.79
N MET A 13 47.12 -3.36 -4.08
CA MET A 13 47.53 -2.94 -2.73
C MET A 13 48.65 -1.88 -2.71
N GLN A 14 49.32 -1.58 -3.84
CA GLN A 14 50.39 -0.59 -3.90
C GLN A 14 49.93 0.84 -4.23
N GLN A 15 48.68 1.06 -4.65
CA GLN A 15 48.17 2.40 -4.99
C GLN A 15 47.55 3.19 -3.83
N SER A 16 47.54 2.66 -2.60
CA SER A 16 46.92 3.33 -1.43
C SER A 16 47.90 3.96 -0.43
N GLN A 17 49.18 4.13 -0.78
CA GLN A 17 50.15 4.80 0.09
C GLN A 17 50.63 6.12 -0.53
N THR A 18 49.87 7.20 -0.29
CA THR A 18 50.38 8.57 -0.43
C THR A 18 51.15 8.94 0.85
N PRO A 19 52.36 9.52 0.77
CA PRO A 19 53.13 9.89 1.96
C PRO A 19 52.47 11.07 2.68
N MET A 20 52.21 10.92 3.98
CA MET A 20 51.73 12.01 4.84
C MET A 20 52.78 13.12 4.93
N GLN A 21 52.39 14.36 4.62
CA GLN A 21 53.14 15.55 5.00
C GLN A 21 53.11 15.76 6.52
N PRO A 22 54.19 16.25 7.15
CA PRO A 22 54.21 16.52 8.58
C PRO A 22 53.33 17.73 8.93
N SER A 23 52.46 17.58 9.93
CA SER A 23 51.61 18.67 10.42
C SER A 23 52.41 19.68 11.24
N PRO A 24 52.03 20.97 11.25
CA PRO A 24 52.65 21.96 12.11
C PRO A 24 52.24 21.72 13.56
N LYS A 25 53.22 21.79 14.48
CA LYS A 25 53.00 21.77 15.92
C LYS A 25 52.14 22.97 16.33
N ARG A 26 51.02 22.72 17.02
CA ARG A 26 50.23 23.73 17.73
C ARG A 26 50.33 23.54 19.25
N PRO A 27 50.20 24.63 20.02
CA PRO A 27 50.61 24.68 21.41
C PRO A 27 49.60 23.96 22.32
N GLN A 28 50.15 23.29 23.33
CA GLN A 28 49.39 22.77 24.47
C GLN A 28 48.81 23.95 25.26
N GLY A 29 47.48 24.03 25.31
CA GLY A 29 46.75 24.95 26.18
C GLY A 29 45.38 24.36 26.46
N GLY A 30 45.17 23.91 27.70
CA GLY A 30 43.98 23.18 28.12
C GLY A 30 42.73 24.06 28.17
N PHE A 31 41.75 23.78 27.30
CA PHE A 31 40.37 24.27 27.41
C PHE A 31 39.32 23.26 26.88
N GLY A 32 39.70 22.01 26.59
CA GLY A 32 38.84 21.03 25.92
C GLY A 32 37.80 20.30 26.79
N CYS A 33 38.01 20.19 28.11
CA CYS A 33 37.10 19.39 28.96
C CYS A 33 35.82 20.12 29.38
N ILE A 34 35.80 21.46 29.39
CA ILE A 34 34.63 22.23 29.87
C ILE A 34 33.52 22.28 28.80
N ILE A 35 33.88 22.32 27.51
CA ILE A 35 32.90 22.40 26.41
C ILE A 35 32.14 21.07 26.24
N ILE A 36 32.78 19.92 26.49
CA ILE A 36 32.16 18.60 26.37
C ILE A 36 31.13 18.37 27.50
N ILE A 37 31.38 18.86 28.71
CA ILE A 37 30.46 18.72 29.85
C ILE A 37 29.21 19.61 29.66
N ILE A 38 29.37 20.81 29.10
CA ILE A 38 28.24 21.72 28.82
C ILE A 38 27.34 21.15 27.71
N LEU A 39 27.93 20.57 26.66
CA LEU A 39 27.15 19.93 25.59
C LEU A 39 26.41 18.68 26.08
N ALA A 40 27.03 17.83 26.90
CA ALA A 40 26.36 16.65 27.47
C ALA A 40 25.19 17.04 28.38
N GLY A 41 25.33 18.09 29.19
CA GLY A 41 24.24 18.62 30.02
C GLY A 41 23.07 19.16 29.20
N PHE A 42 23.35 19.81 28.07
CA PHE A 42 22.32 20.35 27.18
C PHE A 42 21.48 19.24 26.50
N PHE A 43 22.11 18.13 26.09
CA PHE A 43 21.39 17.00 25.49
C PHE A 43 20.54 16.21 26.49
N VAL A 44 21.01 16.04 27.73
CA VAL A 44 20.22 15.39 28.80
C VAL A 44 19.05 16.28 29.23
N GLY A 45 19.25 17.59 29.33
CA GLY A 45 18.19 18.55 29.64
C GLY A 45 17.10 18.61 28.57
N MET A 46 17.47 18.62 27.27
CA MET A 46 16.49 18.56 26.20
C MET A 46 15.76 17.21 26.13
N GLY A 47 16.44 16.10 26.39
CA GLY A 47 15.81 14.77 26.42
C GLY A 47 14.75 14.67 27.52
N ALA A 48 15.02 15.22 28.70
CA ALA A 48 14.05 15.27 29.80
C ALA A 48 12.86 16.19 29.50
N LEU A 49 13.09 17.36 28.89
CA LEU A 49 12.01 18.25 28.43
C LEU A 49 11.15 17.60 27.35
N PHE A 50 11.74 16.88 26.40
CA PHE A 50 10.98 16.16 25.37
C PHE A 50 10.13 15.02 25.99
N TYR A 51 10.69 14.28 26.94
CA TYR A 51 9.99 13.19 27.63
C TYR A 51 8.85 13.68 28.53
N PHE A 52 9.02 14.79 29.25
CA PHE A 52 7.99 15.29 30.18
C PHE A 52 6.95 16.23 29.55
N TRP A 53 7.26 16.90 28.43
CA TRP A 53 6.35 17.88 27.82
C TRP A 53 5.76 17.48 26.47
N VAL A 54 6.41 16.60 25.71
CA VAL A 54 5.93 16.19 24.37
C VAL A 54 5.29 14.80 24.43
N TYR A 55 5.83 13.89 25.24
CA TYR A 55 5.35 12.51 25.34
C TYR A 55 3.93 12.38 25.92
N PRO A 56 3.53 13.09 26.99
CA PRO A 56 2.17 12.95 27.54
C PRO A 56 1.09 13.54 26.61
N THR A 57 1.46 14.51 25.77
CA THR A 57 0.57 15.24 24.86
C THR A 57 0.30 14.48 23.56
N TYR A 58 1.20 13.56 23.18
CA TYR A 58 1.04 12.70 21.99
C TYR A 58 0.74 11.23 22.30
N PHE A 59 1.06 10.73 23.50
CA PHE A 59 0.93 9.31 23.85
C PHE A 59 0.37 9.05 25.26
N GLY A 60 -0.39 9.98 25.83
CA GLY A 60 -1.05 9.84 27.13
C GLY A 60 -2.19 8.83 27.17
N GLY A 61 -1.88 7.53 27.08
CA GLY A 61 -2.76 6.44 27.50
C GLY A 61 -2.66 6.26 29.01
N SER A 62 -3.72 6.62 29.73
CA SER A 62 -3.85 6.34 31.16
C SER A 62 -3.80 4.83 31.41
N THR A 63 -2.80 4.38 32.15
CA THR A 63 -2.79 3.08 32.81
C THR A 63 -3.72 3.16 34.02
N ASP A 64 -4.94 2.65 33.88
CA ASP A 64 -5.73 2.24 35.03
C ASP A 64 -6.49 0.95 34.73
N GLY A 65 -6.48 0.11 35.76
CA GLY A 65 -6.74 -1.32 35.69
C GLY A 65 -8.17 -1.71 35.33
N LYS A 66 -8.24 -2.93 34.78
CA LYS A 66 -9.32 -3.90 34.93
C LYS A 66 -10.74 -3.32 34.94
N LYS A 67 -11.33 -3.24 33.75
CA LYS A 67 -12.74 -3.56 33.59
C LYS A 67 -12.85 -4.69 32.59
N GLU A 68 -13.41 -5.80 33.05
CA GLU A 68 -13.96 -6.84 32.19
C GLU A 68 -14.89 -6.16 31.18
N PHE A 69 -14.51 -6.18 29.91
CA PHE A 69 -15.34 -5.66 28.83
C PHE A 69 -16.12 -6.82 28.22
N SER A 70 -17.28 -7.10 28.82
CA SER A 70 -18.42 -7.67 28.10
C SER A 70 -19.08 -6.55 27.27
N LEU A 71 -18.46 -6.19 26.15
CA LEU A 71 -19.11 -5.39 25.10
C LEU A 71 -18.81 -6.07 23.78
N PHE A 72 -19.66 -7.01 23.39
CA PHE A 72 -20.13 -7.30 22.02
C PHE A 72 -20.95 -8.59 22.10
N ASN A 73 -22.10 -8.48 22.77
CA ASN A 73 -23.29 -9.31 22.55
C ASN A 73 -24.47 -8.64 23.25
N LYS A 74 -24.77 -7.42 22.79
CA LYS A 74 -26.16 -7.00 22.69
C LYS A 74 -26.35 -6.61 21.25
N GLY A 75 -27.06 -7.46 20.50
CA GLY A 75 -27.90 -6.94 19.44
C GLY A 75 -28.77 -5.85 20.07
N SER A 76 -28.37 -4.60 19.92
CA SER A 76 -29.35 -3.64 19.48
C SER A 76 -29.50 -3.94 18.01
N ASP A 77 -30.72 -4.25 17.60
CA ASP A 77 -31.14 -4.26 16.22
C ASP A 77 -30.29 -3.24 15.46
N GLY A 78 -29.49 -3.73 14.52
CA GLY A 78 -29.01 -2.87 13.47
C GLY A 78 -30.27 -2.39 12.80
N GLU A 79 -30.82 -1.27 13.26
CA GLU A 79 -31.58 -0.40 12.40
C GLU A 79 -30.61 -0.14 11.26
N THR A 80 -30.77 -0.94 10.21
CA THR A 80 -30.58 -0.52 8.83
C THR A 80 -31.42 0.73 8.69
N ASN A 81 -30.88 1.85 9.17
CA ASN A 81 -31.34 3.12 8.74
C ASN A 81 -31.00 3.12 7.26
N GLU A 82 -31.99 2.77 6.43
CA GLU A 82 -32.10 3.16 5.04
C GLU A 82 -32.15 4.70 4.99
N SER A 83 -31.10 5.34 5.51
CA SER A 83 -30.86 6.75 5.35
C SER A 83 -30.31 6.88 3.95
N GLY A 84 -31.23 7.12 3.01
CA GLY A 84 -30.94 7.43 1.62
C GLY A 84 -30.18 8.75 1.49
N SER A 85 -28.93 8.78 1.93
CA SER A 85 -27.96 9.71 1.33
C SER A 85 -27.71 9.20 -0.09
N SER A 86 -28.13 10.01 -1.06
CA SER A 86 -27.96 9.69 -2.49
C SER A 86 -26.51 9.84 -2.95
N SER A 87 -25.60 10.33 -2.10
CA SER A 87 -24.23 10.69 -2.46
C SER A 87 -23.21 10.09 -1.51
N LEU A 88 -22.02 9.78 -2.03
CA LEU A 88 -20.88 9.37 -1.21
C LEU A 88 -20.36 10.57 -0.39
N GLU A 89 -20.21 10.41 0.93
CA GLU A 89 -19.71 11.48 1.80
C GLU A 89 -18.37 11.10 2.45
N GLY A 90 -17.52 12.09 2.72
CA GLY A 90 -16.29 11.93 3.52
C GLY A 90 -15.02 11.75 2.68
N ILE A 91 -14.07 10.98 3.21
CA ILE A 91 -12.79 10.62 2.57
C ILE A 91 -12.79 9.11 2.33
N ILE A 92 -12.48 8.67 1.12
CA ILE A 92 -12.37 7.25 0.78
C ILE A 92 -11.12 6.67 1.45
N ILE A 93 -11.29 5.54 2.12
CA ILE A 93 -10.21 4.74 2.73
C ILE A 93 -9.84 3.58 1.81
N ASN A 94 -10.86 3.00 1.18
CA ASN A 94 -10.72 1.87 0.28
C ASN A 94 -11.92 1.83 -0.65
N SER A 95 -11.71 1.31 -1.86
CA SER A 95 -12.78 1.05 -2.81
C SER A 95 -12.43 -0.18 -3.63
N LEU A 96 -13.43 -0.98 -3.97
CA LEU A 96 -13.23 -2.22 -4.67
C LEU A 96 -14.37 -2.50 -5.65
N PRO A 97 -14.09 -2.72 -6.95
CA PRO A 97 -15.07 -3.25 -7.87
C PRO A 97 -15.28 -4.74 -7.60
N VAL A 98 -16.54 -5.16 -7.51
CA VAL A 98 -16.94 -6.55 -7.23
C VAL A 98 -18.01 -6.99 -8.23
N LYS A 99 -18.22 -8.31 -8.34
CA LYS A 99 -19.36 -8.87 -9.08
C LYS A 99 -20.33 -9.52 -8.12
N ASP A 100 -21.62 -9.27 -8.30
CA ASP A 100 -22.67 -10.02 -7.63
C ASP A 100 -22.85 -11.42 -8.23
N GLU A 101 -23.72 -12.25 -7.63
CA GLU A 101 -24.00 -13.61 -8.13
C GLU A 101 -24.58 -13.61 -9.56
N GLY A 102 -25.23 -12.53 -9.97
CA GLY A 102 -25.74 -12.32 -11.33
C GLY A 102 -24.68 -11.81 -12.31
N GLY A 103 -23.45 -11.56 -11.86
CA GLY A 103 -22.37 -11.02 -12.65
C GLY A 103 -22.43 -9.51 -12.86
N ASN A 104 -23.38 -8.80 -12.24
CA ASN A 104 -23.44 -7.34 -12.31
C ASN A 104 -22.34 -6.73 -11.45
N GLU A 105 -21.74 -5.67 -11.97
CA GLU A 105 -20.67 -4.97 -11.28
C GLU A 105 -21.26 -4.01 -10.23
N LYS A 106 -20.68 -4.07 -9.02
CA LYS A 106 -20.98 -3.19 -7.90
C LYS A 106 -19.67 -2.63 -7.35
N LEU A 107 -19.76 -1.50 -6.65
CA LEU A 107 -18.62 -0.94 -5.94
C LEU A 107 -18.85 -1.05 -4.44
N TRP A 108 -17.85 -1.56 -3.74
CA TRP A 108 -17.76 -1.45 -2.29
C TRP A 108 -16.84 -0.29 -1.95
N ILE A 109 -17.36 0.70 -1.23
CA ILE A 109 -16.63 1.95 -0.95
C ILE A 109 -16.65 2.20 0.55
N LEU A 110 -15.47 2.25 1.16
CA LEU A 110 -15.27 2.62 2.55
C LEU A 110 -14.91 4.10 2.62
N THR A 111 -15.66 4.88 3.39
CA THR A 111 -15.32 6.27 3.68
C THR A 111 -15.31 6.56 5.17
N TYR A 112 -14.68 7.66 5.56
CA TYR A 112 -14.86 8.24 6.88
C TYR A 112 -15.07 9.74 6.84
N LYS A 113 -15.76 10.26 7.86
CA LYS A 113 -15.87 11.69 8.15
C LYS A 113 -15.80 11.94 9.65
N TYR A 114 -15.32 13.11 10.05
CA TYR A 114 -15.30 13.52 11.45
C TYR A 114 -16.47 14.46 11.75
N LYS A 115 -17.34 14.11 12.70
CA LYS A 115 -18.54 14.87 13.06
C LYS A 115 -18.81 14.75 14.56
N ARG A 116 -19.10 15.87 15.22
CA ARG A 116 -19.49 15.92 16.65
C ARG A 116 -18.55 15.10 17.57
N SER A 117 -17.25 15.27 17.39
CA SER A 117 -16.21 14.59 18.16
C SER A 117 -16.13 13.07 17.98
N LYS A 118 -16.68 12.55 16.89
CA LYS A 118 -16.61 11.14 16.50
C LYS A 118 -16.19 11.01 15.03
N TYR A 119 -15.49 9.94 14.73
CA TYR A 119 -15.32 9.44 13.38
C TYR A 119 -16.52 8.57 13.00
N ILE A 120 -17.08 8.83 11.83
CA ILE A 120 -18.17 8.07 11.23
C ILE A 120 -17.56 7.32 10.05
N LEU A 121 -17.53 6.00 10.13
CA LEU A 121 -17.05 5.11 9.08
C LEU A 121 -18.26 4.58 8.30
N ASN A 122 -18.30 4.82 6.99
CA ASN A 122 -19.35 4.32 6.10
C ASN A 122 -18.81 3.20 5.22
N THR A 123 -19.60 2.17 5.01
CA THR A 123 -19.41 1.16 3.98
C THR A 123 -20.58 1.25 3.02
N TYR A 124 -20.35 1.68 1.78
CA TYR A 124 -21.37 1.79 0.74
C TYR A 124 -21.27 0.62 -0.22
N ILE A 125 -22.44 0.08 -0.60
CA ILE A 125 -22.61 -0.74 -1.80
C ILE A 125 -23.24 0.18 -2.83
N TYR A 126 -22.52 0.44 -3.91
CA TYR A 126 -22.86 1.43 -4.90
C TYR A 126 -23.08 0.78 -6.26
N ASP A 127 -24.14 1.17 -6.94
CA ASP A 127 -24.39 0.84 -8.33
C ASP A 127 -23.73 1.91 -9.22
N PRO A 128 -22.63 1.57 -9.90
CA PRO A 128 -21.89 2.55 -10.68
C PRO A 128 -22.61 3.04 -11.94
N TYR A 129 -23.53 2.25 -12.50
CA TYR A 129 -24.20 2.59 -13.77
C TYR A 129 -25.47 3.40 -13.57
N ASN A 130 -26.14 3.17 -12.43
CA ASN A 130 -27.31 3.95 -12.02
C ASN A 130 -26.95 5.10 -11.07
N GLU A 131 -25.65 5.29 -10.80
CA GLU A 131 -25.08 6.32 -9.93
C GLU A 131 -25.81 6.42 -8.57
N LYS A 132 -26.01 5.28 -7.92
CA LYS A 132 -26.86 5.19 -6.72
C LYS A 132 -26.25 4.29 -5.65
N VAL A 133 -26.28 4.78 -4.41
CA VAL A 133 -26.07 3.95 -3.21
C VAL A 133 -27.23 2.96 -3.06
N LEU A 134 -26.92 1.67 -3.15
CA LEU A 134 -27.88 0.59 -2.94
C LEU A 134 -28.08 0.29 -1.45
N LYS A 135 -26.99 0.30 -0.70
CA LYS A 135 -26.97 0.05 0.75
C LYS A 135 -25.80 0.76 1.40
N SER A 136 -25.95 1.14 2.66
CA SER A 136 -24.86 1.66 3.47
C SER A 136 -24.88 1.07 4.88
N PHE A 137 -23.70 0.98 5.48
CA PHE A 137 -23.50 0.61 6.88
C PHE A 137 -22.67 1.69 7.54
N GLU A 138 -23.14 2.21 8.67
CA GLU A 138 -22.45 3.25 9.42
C GLU A 138 -21.90 2.67 10.73
N THR A 139 -20.68 3.04 11.09
CA THR A 139 -20.07 2.72 12.38
C THR A 139 -19.42 3.96 12.97
N GLU A 140 -19.77 4.31 14.21
CA GLU A 140 -19.17 5.43 14.92
C GLU A 140 -18.00 4.96 15.80
N SER A 141 -16.92 5.76 15.84
CA SER A 141 -15.80 5.59 16.75
C SER A 141 -15.31 6.92 17.29
N LYS A 142 -14.71 6.91 18.49
CA LYS A 142 -13.98 8.07 19.01
C LYS A 142 -12.57 8.17 18.45
N ASP A 143 -12.00 7.04 18.04
CA ASP A 143 -10.65 6.95 17.51
C ASP A 143 -10.64 7.05 15.99
N TYR A 144 -9.53 7.58 15.47
CA TYR A 144 -9.30 7.64 14.03
C TYR A 144 -9.35 6.22 13.44
N PRO A 145 -10.04 6.01 12.30
CA PRO A 145 -10.12 4.68 11.70
C PRO A 145 -8.72 4.17 11.38
N GLY A 146 -8.44 2.93 11.80
CA GLY A 146 -7.21 2.24 11.45
C GLY A 146 -7.12 1.93 9.96
N VAL A 147 -6.11 1.15 9.59
CA VAL A 147 -6.02 0.60 8.24
C VAL A 147 -7.14 -0.42 8.05
N ILE A 148 -8.01 -0.17 7.08
CA ILE A 148 -9.07 -1.10 6.66
C ILE A 148 -8.85 -1.45 5.20
N LYS A 149 -8.83 -2.75 4.88
CA LYS A 149 -8.65 -3.27 3.53
C LYS A 149 -9.85 -4.09 3.10
N LEU A 150 -10.21 -3.93 1.83
CA LEU A 150 -11.20 -4.75 1.14
C LEU A 150 -10.48 -5.71 0.19
N PHE A 151 -10.91 -6.97 0.17
CA PHE A 151 -10.51 -7.96 -0.83
C PHE A 151 -11.74 -8.62 -1.42
N TYR A 152 -11.67 -9.01 -2.69
CA TYR A 152 -12.74 -9.76 -3.35
C TYR A 152 -12.16 -11.08 -3.84
N THR A 153 -12.55 -12.18 -3.20
CA THR A 153 -12.05 -13.51 -3.54
C THR A 153 -13.09 -14.58 -3.22
N GLY A 154 -13.15 -15.60 -4.09
CA GLY A 154 -14.14 -16.68 -4.00
C GLY A 154 -15.59 -16.17 -3.99
N GLY A 155 -15.89 -15.07 -4.70
CA GLY A 155 -17.23 -14.48 -4.78
C GLY A 155 -17.67 -13.73 -3.52
N GLU A 156 -16.77 -13.45 -2.57
CA GLU A 156 -17.09 -12.81 -1.30
C GLU A 156 -16.25 -11.56 -1.08
N VAL A 157 -16.80 -10.58 -0.35
CA VAL A 157 -16.09 -9.36 0.03
C VAL A 157 -15.53 -9.53 1.43
N TRP A 158 -14.21 -9.50 1.55
CA TRP A 158 -13.49 -9.56 2.81
C TRP A 158 -13.15 -8.15 3.26
N LYS A 159 -13.68 -7.72 4.40
CA LYS A 159 -13.32 -6.49 5.08
C LYS A 159 -12.43 -6.83 6.27
N VAL A 160 -11.23 -6.30 6.26
CA VAL A 160 -10.23 -6.55 7.30
C VAL A 160 -9.79 -5.23 7.89
N ASN A 161 -9.86 -5.11 9.21
CA ASN A 161 -9.43 -3.93 9.95
C ASN A 161 -8.29 -4.30 10.90
N MET A 162 -7.24 -3.48 10.86
CA MET A 162 -6.20 -3.48 11.89
C MET A 162 -6.71 -2.75 13.14
N GLU A 163 -6.11 -3.03 14.28
CA GLU A 163 -6.41 -2.34 15.52
C GLU A 163 -6.08 -0.83 15.43
N SER A 164 -6.92 0.03 16.03
CA SER A 164 -6.67 1.47 16.14
C SER A 164 -7.39 2.06 17.34
N GLY A 165 -6.63 2.48 18.35
CA GLY A 165 -7.19 2.96 19.61
C GLY A 165 -8.09 1.89 20.25
N SER A 166 -9.38 2.22 20.40
CA SER A 166 -10.41 1.30 20.89
C SER A 166 -11.05 0.40 19.82
N ILE A 167 -10.72 0.60 18.53
CA ILE A 167 -11.20 -0.25 17.44
C ILE A 167 -10.35 -1.54 17.44
N PRO A 168 -10.94 -2.71 17.73
CA PRO A 168 -10.21 -3.98 17.71
C PRO A 168 -9.85 -4.38 16.28
N ALA A 169 -8.85 -5.26 16.11
CA ALA A 169 -8.61 -5.90 14.83
C ALA A 169 -9.73 -6.90 14.51
N GLY A 170 -10.07 -7.07 13.23
CA GLY A 170 -11.21 -7.89 12.84
C GLY A 170 -11.17 -8.37 11.39
N VAL A 171 -11.87 -9.47 11.15
CA VAL A 171 -12.13 -10.06 9.83
C VAL A 171 -13.63 -10.22 9.67
N PHE A 172 -14.15 -9.74 8.55
CA PHE A 172 -15.56 -9.82 8.19
C PHE A 172 -15.68 -10.22 6.73
N VAL A 173 -16.65 -11.08 6.41
CA VAL A 173 -16.93 -11.55 5.05
C VAL A 173 -18.38 -11.29 4.73
N TYR A 174 -18.63 -10.66 3.58
CA TYR A 174 -19.95 -10.25 3.15
C TYR A 174 -20.33 -10.80 1.78
N ASP A 175 -21.64 -10.95 1.57
CA ASP A 175 -22.20 -11.06 0.22
C ASP A 175 -21.96 -9.78 -0.59
N PRO A 176 -21.43 -9.86 -1.82
CA PRO A 176 -21.15 -8.67 -2.64
C PRO A 176 -22.40 -7.86 -3.03
N SER A 177 -23.58 -8.50 -3.13
CA SER A 177 -24.80 -7.90 -3.67
C SER A 177 -25.57 -7.12 -2.60
N GLY A 178 -25.86 -7.79 -1.49
CA GLY A 178 -26.69 -7.25 -0.41
C GLY A 178 -25.91 -6.80 0.82
N GLY A 179 -24.61 -7.11 0.90
CA GLY A 179 -23.79 -6.86 2.08
C GLY A 179 -24.26 -7.62 3.32
N GLU A 180 -24.89 -8.77 3.13
CA GLU A 180 -25.21 -9.67 4.23
C GLU A 180 -23.90 -10.26 4.79
N GLU A 181 -23.74 -10.23 6.11
CA GLU A 181 -22.55 -10.78 6.76
C GLU A 181 -22.61 -12.31 6.75
N LYS A 182 -21.67 -12.94 6.05
CA LYS A 182 -21.51 -14.40 5.98
C LYS A 182 -20.58 -14.93 7.07
N LEU A 183 -19.63 -14.11 7.51
CA LEU A 183 -18.64 -14.45 8.53
C LEU A 183 -18.22 -13.20 9.30
N ASN A 184 -18.18 -13.29 10.62
CA ASN A 184 -17.56 -12.26 11.46
C ASN A 184 -16.26 -12.76 12.09
N THR A 185 -15.65 -11.94 12.93
CA THR A 185 -14.35 -12.27 13.52
C THR A 185 -14.40 -13.52 14.38
N GLN A 186 -15.45 -13.72 15.19
CA GLN A 186 -15.57 -14.94 15.99
C GLN A 186 -15.76 -16.18 15.10
N GLY A 187 -16.64 -16.10 14.10
CA GLY A 187 -16.84 -17.17 13.14
C GLY A 187 -15.57 -17.51 12.36
N PHE A 188 -14.75 -16.51 12.03
CA PHE A 188 -13.42 -16.71 11.42
C PHE A 188 -12.49 -17.50 12.35
N LEU A 189 -12.39 -17.08 13.63
CA LEU A 189 -11.56 -17.75 14.63
C LEU A 189 -11.97 -19.22 14.82
N ASP A 190 -13.28 -19.46 14.96
CA ASP A 190 -13.83 -20.81 15.15
C ASP A 190 -13.58 -21.70 13.93
N LYS A 191 -13.85 -21.17 12.73
CA LYS A 191 -13.71 -21.90 11.45
C LYS A 191 -12.27 -22.35 11.20
N TYR A 192 -11.29 -21.54 11.60
CA TYR A 192 -9.86 -21.83 11.39
C TYR A 192 -9.13 -22.29 12.67
N GLY A 193 -9.86 -22.60 13.74
CA GLY A 193 -9.30 -23.20 14.95
C GLY A 193 -8.36 -22.29 15.73
N ILE A 194 -8.60 -20.97 15.72
CA ILE A 194 -7.85 -19.98 16.48
C ILE A 194 -8.57 -19.76 17.81
N GLN A 195 -7.99 -20.26 18.91
CA GLN A 195 -8.70 -20.37 20.20
C GLN A 195 -8.74 -19.07 21.02
N SER A 196 -7.91 -18.08 20.68
CA SER A 196 -7.81 -16.81 21.39
C SER A 196 -8.22 -15.65 20.48
N GLU A 197 -8.75 -14.59 21.09
CA GLU A 197 -9.03 -13.34 20.40
C GLU A 197 -7.79 -12.76 19.71
N ILE A 198 -8.02 -12.03 18.63
CA ILE A 198 -6.98 -11.31 17.89
C ILE A 198 -6.48 -10.15 18.76
N GLY A 199 -5.19 -10.15 19.06
CA GLY A 199 -4.52 -9.05 19.75
C GLY A 199 -4.03 -7.99 18.76
N LYS A 200 -3.35 -8.42 17.70
CA LYS A 200 -2.83 -7.55 16.62
C LYS A 200 -2.97 -8.22 15.27
N MET A 201 -3.10 -7.40 14.22
CA MET A 201 -3.15 -7.89 12.85
C MET A 201 -2.37 -6.99 11.91
N TYR A 202 -1.58 -7.58 11.01
CA TYR A 202 -0.95 -6.86 9.90
C TYR A 202 -1.42 -7.43 8.56
N ILE A 203 -1.76 -6.53 7.64
CA ILE A 203 -2.29 -6.88 6.32
C ILE A 203 -1.19 -6.71 5.28
N THR A 204 -0.99 -7.72 4.44
CA THR A 204 -0.18 -7.64 3.21
C THR A 204 -1.12 -7.80 2.04
N GLU A 205 -0.97 -6.99 0.98
CA GLU A 205 -1.91 -6.97 -0.15
C GLU A 205 -1.49 -7.86 -1.33
N ASN A 206 -0.20 -8.10 -1.50
CA ASN A 206 0.34 -8.82 -2.65
C ASN A 206 1.35 -9.89 -2.22
N PRO A 207 0.94 -11.18 -2.24
CA PRO A 207 -0.44 -11.67 -2.22
C PRO A 207 -1.19 -11.32 -0.91
N PRO A 208 -2.53 -11.31 -0.94
CA PRO A 208 -3.35 -10.88 0.19
C PRO A 208 -3.27 -11.87 1.36
N ASN A 209 -2.67 -11.46 2.48
CA ASN A 209 -2.56 -12.27 3.69
C ASN A 209 -2.63 -11.47 4.99
N LEU A 210 -2.98 -12.16 6.07
CA LEU A 210 -3.12 -11.63 7.42
C LEU A 210 -2.07 -12.24 8.34
N ASN A 211 -1.21 -11.43 8.92
CA ASN A 211 -0.32 -11.84 10.01
C ASN A 211 -1.04 -11.53 11.33
N ILE A 212 -1.49 -12.59 12.02
CA ILE A 212 -2.36 -12.49 13.19
C ILE A 212 -1.54 -12.86 14.42
N GLU A 213 -1.52 -11.98 15.42
CA GLU A 213 -1.01 -12.27 16.76
C GLU A 213 -2.20 -12.28 17.73
N THR A 214 -2.49 -13.44 18.33
CA THR A 214 -3.57 -13.60 19.30
C THR A 214 -3.14 -13.14 20.69
N ARG A 215 -4.11 -12.85 21.57
CA ARG A 215 -3.83 -12.36 22.93
C ARG A 215 -3.04 -13.33 23.82
N ASP A 216 -3.11 -14.63 23.54
CA ASP A 216 -2.28 -15.67 24.18
C ASP A 216 -0.83 -15.72 23.62
N GLY A 217 -0.50 -14.89 22.63
CA GLY A 217 0.83 -14.77 22.03
C GLY A 217 1.10 -15.68 20.83
N ARG A 218 0.13 -16.49 20.38
CA ARG A 218 0.30 -17.30 19.15
C ARG A 218 0.34 -16.37 17.92
N LYS A 219 1.23 -16.68 16.99
CA LYS A 219 1.37 -15.97 15.72
C LYS A 219 1.04 -16.91 14.58
N VAL A 220 0.11 -16.54 13.71
CA VAL A 220 -0.31 -17.33 12.54
C VAL A 220 -0.41 -16.44 11.32
N VAL A 221 -0.36 -17.04 10.14
CA VAL A 221 -0.57 -16.33 8.87
C VAL A 221 -1.76 -16.93 8.15
N PHE A 222 -2.74 -16.11 7.79
CA PHE A 222 -3.89 -16.52 7.00
C PHE A 222 -3.77 -15.99 5.57
N ASP A 223 -3.73 -16.90 4.61
CA ASP A 223 -3.80 -16.61 3.19
C ASP A 223 -5.26 -16.43 2.78
N ILE A 224 -5.61 -15.20 2.39
CA ILE A 224 -7.01 -14.83 2.09
C ILE A 224 -7.47 -15.50 0.79
N GLU A 225 -6.60 -15.56 -0.22
CA GLU A 225 -6.94 -16.09 -1.53
C GLU A 225 -7.15 -17.61 -1.48
N ASN A 226 -6.22 -18.33 -0.85
CA ASN A 226 -6.28 -19.79 -0.74
C ASN A 226 -7.08 -20.28 0.49
N ARG A 227 -7.62 -19.37 1.30
CA ARG A 227 -8.38 -19.64 2.53
C ARG A 227 -7.67 -20.62 3.47
N LYS A 228 -6.37 -20.39 3.67
CA LYS A 228 -5.49 -21.33 4.37
C LYS A 228 -4.75 -20.67 5.51
N LEU A 229 -4.77 -21.32 6.68
CA LEU A 229 -4.01 -20.93 7.85
C LEU A 229 -2.65 -21.64 7.85
N TYR A 230 -1.60 -20.89 8.19
CA TYR A 230 -0.24 -21.36 8.37
C TYR A 230 0.21 -21.07 9.79
N ASP A 231 0.99 -21.97 10.39
CA ASP A 231 1.41 -21.81 11.78
C ASP A 231 2.42 -20.69 11.97
N ASN A 232 3.03 -20.17 10.90
CA ASN A 232 3.93 -19.03 10.93
C ASN A 232 4.26 -18.53 9.50
N ILE A 233 4.92 -17.37 9.44
CA ILE A 233 5.36 -16.74 8.19
C ILE A 233 6.36 -17.60 7.39
N THR A 234 7.16 -18.43 8.05
CA THR A 234 8.15 -19.30 7.38
C THR A 234 7.44 -20.38 6.58
N GLU A 235 6.43 -21.03 7.15
CA GLU A 235 5.62 -22.03 6.45
C GLU A 235 4.84 -21.42 5.29
N TYR A 236 4.24 -20.25 5.50
CA TYR A 236 3.58 -19.50 4.45
C TYR A 236 4.53 -19.23 3.27
N ARG A 237 5.71 -18.65 3.54
CA ARG A 237 6.73 -18.39 2.51
C ARG A 237 7.24 -19.67 1.83
N ASN A 238 7.40 -20.75 2.58
CA ASN A 238 7.85 -22.02 2.02
C ASN A 238 6.80 -22.67 1.10
N SER A 239 5.53 -22.30 1.20
CA SER A 239 4.48 -22.76 0.28
C SER A 239 4.73 -22.31 -1.16
N PHE A 240 5.26 -21.10 -1.36
CA PHE A 240 5.65 -20.58 -2.68
C PHE A 240 7.01 -21.10 -3.17
N LYS A 241 7.90 -21.51 -2.25
CA LYS A 241 9.24 -22.02 -2.61
C LYS A 241 9.21 -23.39 -3.29
N LYS A 242 8.17 -24.18 -3.04
CA LYS A 242 7.99 -25.50 -3.66
C LYS A 242 7.41 -25.42 -5.07
N ASP A 243 7.07 -24.21 -5.52
CA ASP A 243 6.53 -23.98 -6.84
C ASP A 243 7.66 -23.61 -7.82
N ASP A 244 8.01 -24.56 -8.69
CA ASP A 244 8.97 -24.36 -9.78
C ASP A 244 8.37 -23.55 -10.94
N LYS A 245 7.12 -23.10 -10.83
CA LYS A 245 6.47 -22.25 -11.82
C LYS A 245 7.27 -20.98 -12.05
N THR A 246 7.52 -20.72 -13.32
CA THR A 246 8.03 -19.42 -13.77
C THR A 246 6.86 -18.47 -13.96
N ILE A 247 6.98 -17.26 -13.42
CA ILE A 247 6.01 -16.18 -13.59
C ILE A 247 6.70 -14.96 -14.19
N SER A 248 5.89 -14.04 -14.70
CA SER A 248 6.36 -12.73 -15.12
C SER A 248 5.57 -11.63 -14.44
N VAL A 249 6.24 -10.56 -14.04
CA VAL A 249 5.64 -9.40 -13.38
C VAL A 249 6.13 -8.12 -14.04
N PHE A 250 5.29 -7.10 -14.04
CA PHE A 250 5.71 -5.76 -14.47
C PHE A 250 6.54 -5.12 -13.35
N ALA A 251 7.55 -4.35 -13.76
CA ALA A 251 8.35 -3.56 -12.82
C ALA A 251 8.80 -2.24 -13.44
N LEU A 252 8.84 -1.20 -12.62
CA LEU A 252 9.44 0.08 -12.98
C LEU A 252 10.88 0.12 -12.45
N GLY A 253 11.83 0.41 -13.33
CA GLY A 253 13.25 0.58 -12.96
C GLY A 253 13.73 1.97 -13.34
N TYR A 254 14.79 2.46 -12.69
CA TYR A 254 15.40 3.72 -13.06
C TYR A 254 15.94 3.67 -14.48
N GLU A 255 15.76 4.74 -15.26
CA GLU A 255 16.42 4.88 -16.56
C GLU A 255 17.95 4.88 -16.38
N LYS A 256 18.42 5.54 -15.32
CA LYS A 256 19.82 5.56 -14.89
C LYS A 256 19.89 5.34 -13.38
N SER A 257 20.87 4.56 -12.93
CA SER A 257 21.05 4.29 -11.51
C SER A 257 21.12 5.59 -10.69
N GLY A 258 20.27 5.72 -9.68
CA GLY A 258 20.17 6.89 -8.81
C GLY A 258 19.21 7.99 -9.27
N GLU A 259 18.50 7.82 -10.40
CA GLU A 259 17.54 8.81 -10.93
C GLU A 259 16.08 8.34 -10.76
N ASP A 260 15.46 8.66 -9.61
CA ASP A 260 14.08 8.23 -9.28
C ASP A 260 12.99 8.90 -10.12
N SER A 261 13.25 10.08 -10.66
CA SER A 261 12.27 10.83 -11.46
C SER A 261 12.05 10.25 -12.86
N ARG A 262 12.88 9.33 -13.35
CA ARG A 262 12.79 8.82 -14.73
C ARG A 262 12.79 7.30 -14.72
N LYS A 263 11.65 6.69 -15.05
CA LYS A 263 11.48 5.24 -14.98
C LYS A 263 11.24 4.60 -16.35
N LYS A 264 11.73 3.37 -16.51
CA LYS A 264 11.50 2.48 -17.65
C LYS A 264 10.67 1.28 -17.19
N LEU A 265 9.83 0.77 -18.08
CA LEU A 265 9.00 -0.40 -17.81
C LEU A 265 9.69 -1.67 -18.29
N PHE A 266 9.73 -2.66 -17.39
CA PHE A 266 10.29 -3.98 -17.62
C PHE A 266 9.25 -5.05 -17.35
N MET A 267 9.35 -6.14 -18.11
CA MET A 267 8.76 -7.43 -17.77
C MET A 267 9.85 -8.29 -17.15
N VAL A 268 9.69 -8.64 -15.88
CA VAL A 268 10.64 -9.47 -15.12
C VAL A 268 10.12 -10.89 -15.07
N THR A 269 10.91 -11.85 -15.56
CA THR A 269 10.56 -13.27 -15.61
C THR A 269 11.50 -14.08 -14.74
N GLY A 270 10.95 -14.95 -13.90
CA GLY A 270 11.73 -15.76 -12.97
C GLY A 270 10.86 -16.70 -12.13
N PRO A 271 11.46 -17.39 -11.16
CA PRO A 271 10.75 -18.36 -10.33
C PRO A 271 9.72 -17.65 -9.42
N MET A 272 8.54 -18.25 -9.27
CA MET A 272 7.46 -17.79 -8.38
C MET A 272 7.97 -17.49 -6.97
N SER A 273 8.83 -18.37 -6.44
CA SER A 273 9.46 -18.23 -5.13
C SER A 273 10.19 -16.90 -4.89
N ASN A 274 10.64 -16.21 -5.93
CA ASN A 274 11.30 -14.91 -5.84
C ASN A 274 10.42 -13.75 -6.31
N LEU A 275 9.38 -13.99 -7.11
CA LEU A 275 8.53 -12.94 -7.71
C LEU A 275 7.09 -12.89 -7.17
N TRP A 276 6.73 -13.76 -6.23
CA TRP A 276 5.36 -13.91 -5.71
C TRP A 276 4.77 -12.63 -5.09
N GLU A 277 5.58 -11.78 -4.45
CA GLU A 277 5.12 -10.47 -3.91
C GLU A 277 4.87 -9.43 -5.02
N LYS A 278 5.15 -9.77 -6.29
CA LYS A 278 5.06 -8.88 -7.46
C LYS A 278 5.81 -7.55 -7.28
N ASN A 279 6.80 -7.53 -6.39
CA ASN A 279 7.61 -6.36 -6.07
C ASN A 279 9.07 -6.65 -6.46
N VAL A 280 9.56 -5.91 -7.44
CA VAL A 280 10.96 -5.97 -7.87
C VAL A 280 11.59 -4.63 -7.53
N HIS A 281 12.63 -4.67 -6.69
CA HIS A 281 13.32 -3.45 -6.28
C HIS A 281 13.92 -2.74 -7.50
N GLU A 282 13.63 -1.44 -7.65
CA GLU A 282 13.92 -0.66 -8.86
C GLU A 282 15.41 -0.70 -9.25
N SER A 283 16.30 -0.73 -8.24
CA SER A 283 17.75 -0.80 -8.46
C SER A 283 18.22 -2.12 -9.08
N TYR A 284 17.48 -3.22 -8.94
CA TYR A 284 17.85 -4.51 -9.53
C TYR A 284 17.71 -4.50 -11.04
N LEU A 285 16.88 -3.61 -11.60
CA LEU A 285 16.61 -3.50 -13.04
C LEU A 285 17.70 -2.73 -13.79
N SER A 286 18.61 -2.06 -13.08
CA SER A 286 19.74 -1.35 -13.67
C SER A 286 20.87 -2.27 -14.18
N SER A 287 20.85 -3.55 -13.79
CA SER A 287 21.89 -4.52 -14.14
C SER A 287 21.31 -5.94 -14.19
N GLU A 288 21.42 -6.59 -15.35
CA GLU A 288 20.99 -7.98 -15.53
C GLU A 288 21.70 -8.93 -14.55
N SER A 289 22.99 -8.69 -14.27
CA SER A 289 23.75 -9.50 -13.32
C SER A 289 23.21 -9.39 -11.89
N THR A 290 22.79 -8.19 -11.47
CA THR A 290 22.18 -7.94 -10.16
C THR A 290 20.86 -8.69 -10.04
N LEU A 291 19.99 -8.54 -11.03
CA LEU A 291 18.68 -9.22 -11.04
C LEU A 291 18.84 -10.74 -11.02
N LYS A 292 19.75 -11.29 -11.84
CA LYS A 292 20.03 -12.72 -11.90
C LYS A 292 20.60 -13.25 -10.57
N PHE A 293 21.46 -12.48 -9.91
CA PHE A 293 22.05 -12.88 -8.63
C PHE A 293 21.03 -12.90 -7.49
N PHE A 294 20.28 -11.80 -7.31
CA PHE A 294 19.36 -11.68 -6.17
C PHE A 294 18.03 -12.41 -6.37
N MET A 295 17.51 -12.42 -7.61
CA MET A 295 16.16 -12.90 -7.91
C MET A 295 16.13 -14.15 -8.78
N LYS A 296 17.28 -14.59 -9.35
CA LYS A 296 17.34 -15.65 -10.37
C LYS A 296 16.38 -15.37 -11.55
N SER A 297 16.23 -14.09 -11.89
CA SER A 297 15.27 -13.60 -12.89
C SER A 297 15.99 -12.87 -14.01
N THR A 298 15.30 -12.71 -15.13
CA THR A 298 15.70 -11.85 -16.25
C THR A 298 14.69 -10.71 -16.42
N ALA A 299 15.11 -9.62 -17.05
CA ALA A 299 14.24 -8.49 -17.35
C ALA A 299 14.30 -8.16 -18.83
N LYS A 300 13.13 -7.95 -19.45
CA LYS A 300 12.99 -7.40 -20.80
C LYS A 300 12.37 -6.02 -20.69
N GLN A 301 13.06 -5.00 -21.22
CA GLN A 301 12.45 -3.68 -21.36
C GLN A 301 11.34 -3.74 -22.41
N LEU A 302 10.13 -3.30 -22.04
CA LEU A 302 8.96 -3.38 -22.92
C LEU A 302 8.86 -2.17 -23.87
N MET A 303 9.27 -1.00 -23.37
CA MET A 303 9.13 0.27 -24.10
C MET A 303 10.49 0.99 -24.14
N PRO A 304 11.40 0.64 -25.07
CA PRO A 304 12.76 1.20 -25.11
C PRO A 304 12.78 2.73 -25.18
N ASP A 305 11.90 3.30 -25.99
CA ASP A 305 11.88 4.73 -26.31
C ASP A 305 11.00 5.57 -25.38
N LYS A 306 10.26 4.94 -24.46
CA LYS A 306 9.38 5.66 -23.52
C LYS A 306 10.04 5.81 -22.16
N VAL A 307 9.80 6.94 -21.50
CA VAL A 307 10.18 7.20 -20.10
C VAL A 307 8.92 7.64 -19.37
N PHE A 308 8.72 7.12 -18.17
CA PHE A 308 7.66 7.53 -17.25
C PHE A 308 8.26 8.49 -16.23
N LEU A 309 7.91 9.78 -16.34
CA LEU A 309 8.37 10.80 -15.40
C LEU A 309 7.63 10.67 -14.08
N GLU A 310 8.38 10.49 -12.99
CA GLU A 310 7.87 10.18 -11.65
C GLU A 310 6.84 9.04 -11.67
N GLY A 311 7.07 8.04 -12.52
CA GLY A 311 6.12 6.94 -12.73
C GLY A 311 5.86 6.15 -11.46
N VAL A 312 4.58 5.88 -11.19
CA VAL A 312 4.14 4.98 -10.13
C VAL A 312 3.23 3.92 -10.75
N MET A 313 3.56 2.65 -10.50
CA MET A 313 2.67 1.55 -10.86
C MET A 313 1.56 1.47 -9.81
N LEU A 314 0.33 1.76 -10.20
CA LEU A 314 -0.82 1.73 -9.29
C LEU A 314 -1.47 0.35 -9.22
N TYR A 315 -1.35 -0.45 -10.29
CA TYR A 315 -1.92 -1.79 -10.36
C TYR A 315 -1.19 -2.63 -11.42
N GLN A 316 -1.14 -3.95 -11.21
CA GLN A 316 -0.77 -4.93 -12.22
C GLN A 316 -1.50 -6.26 -12.02
N ASP A 317 -1.78 -6.94 -13.12
CA ASP A 317 -2.23 -8.32 -13.15
C ASP A 317 -1.45 -9.09 -14.23
N ASP A 318 -1.92 -10.30 -14.56
CA ASP A 318 -1.25 -11.16 -15.54
C ASP A 318 -1.42 -10.67 -16.99
N GLU A 319 -2.28 -9.68 -17.24
CA GLU A 319 -2.60 -9.15 -18.58
C GLU A 319 -2.03 -7.73 -18.80
N CYS A 320 -2.00 -6.89 -17.77
CA CYS A 320 -1.68 -5.47 -17.91
C CYS A 320 -1.08 -4.84 -16.65
N CYS A 321 -0.56 -3.62 -16.82
CA CYS A 321 -0.25 -2.72 -15.72
C CYS A 321 -0.81 -1.31 -15.95
N PHE A 322 -1.07 -0.61 -14.85
CA PHE A 322 -1.48 0.79 -14.83
C PHE A 322 -0.39 1.64 -14.23
N ILE A 323 0.13 2.57 -15.03
CA ILE A 323 1.18 3.49 -14.60
C ILE A 323 0.63 4.90 -14.59
N PHE A 324 0.77 5.56 -13.44
CA PHE A 324 0.48 6.98 -13.24
C PHE A 324 1.76 7.79 -13.29
N TYR A 325 1.84 8.81 -14.14
CA TYR A 325 3.08 9.54 -14.44
C TYR A 325 2.81 10.95 -14.95
N GLN A 326 3.86 11.76 -15.09
CA GLN A 326 3.79 13.10 -15.66
C GLN A 326 4.15 13.10 -17.15
N ASP A 327 3.47 13.93 -17.95
CA ASP A 327 3.78 14.10 -19.37
C ASP A 327 5.10 14.85 -19.62
N LYS A 328 5.41 15.84 -18.77
CA LYS A 328 6.60 16.70 -18.84
C LYS A 328 7.05 17.13 -17.44
N VAL A 329 8.25 17.69 -17.36
CA VAL A 329 8.78 18.31 -16.14
C VAL A 329 8.23 19.72 -15.99
N GLY A 330 7.89 20.11 -14.76
CA GLY A 330 7.60 21.50 -14.39
C GLY A 330 6.16 21.74 -13.97
N SER A 331 5.87 23.00 -13.63
CA SER A 331 4.50 23.39 -13.31
C SER A 331 3.63 23.39 -14.57
N ASN A 332 2.37 22.96 -14.44
CA ASN A 332 1.46 22.64 -15.56
C ASN A 332 1.72 21.30 -16.28
N ALA A 333 2.46 20.37 -15.67
CA ALA A 333 2.46 18.98 -16.09
C ALA A 333 1.05 18.37 -15.96
N GLU A 334 0.63 17.66 -17.00
CA GLU A 334 -0.52 16.75 -16.92
C GLU A 334 -0.11 15.50 -16.19
N ARG A 335 -1.04 14.96 -15.42
CA ARG A 335 -0.90 13.59 -14.92
C ARG A 335 -1.66 12.65 -15.83
N LEU A 336 -0.98 11.57 -16.20
CA LEU A 336 -1.45 10.57 -17.14
C LEU A 336 -1.58 9.24 -16.42
N LEU A 337 -2.63 8.49 -16.73
CA LEU A 337 -2.80 7.09 -16.37
C LEU A 337 -2.82 6.27 -17.66
N SER A 338 -1.81 5.43 -17.89
CA SER A 338 -1.76 4.53 -19.05
C SER A 338 -1.99 3.09 -18.64
N CYS A 339 -2.85 2.39 -19.39
CA CYS A 339 -2.97 0.94 -19.35
C CYS A 339 -2.03 0.34 -20.40
N ILE A 340 -1.15 -0.57 -19.99
CA ILE A 340 -0.12 -1.17 -20.86
C ILE A 340 -0.22 -2.69 -20.77
N ASP A 341 -0.27 -3.36 -21.91
CA ASP A 341 -0.30 -4.82 -22.00
C ASP A 341 1.10 -5.45 -21.77
N ARG A 342 1.16 -6.78 -21.78
CA ARG A 342 2.41 -7.53 -21.56
C ARG A 342 3.45 -7.32 -22.66
N GLU A 343 2.99 -6.98 -23.86
CA GLU A 343 3.82 -6.76 -25.03
C GLU A 343 4.45 -5.35 -25.02
N GLY A 344 3.93 -4.45 -24.17
CA GLY A 344 4.39 -3.07 -24.05
C GLY A 344 3.58 -2.08 -24.89
N ASN A 345 2.42 -2.49 -25.42
CA ASN A 345 1.51 -1.59 -26.12
C ASN A 345 0.67 -0.81 -25.11
N ILE A 346 0.53 0.51 -25.36
CA ILE A 346 -0.43 1.33 -24.62
C ILE A 346 -1.81 1.04 -25.19
N LEU A 347 -2.69 0.41 -24.39
CA LEU A 347 -4.08 0.16 -24.78
C LEU A 347 -4.87 1.47 -24.82
N TRP A 348 -4.67 2.32 -23.81
CA TRP A 348 -5.25 3.65 -23.73
C TRP A 348 -4.53 4.50 -22.68
N THR A 349 -4.79 5.81 -22.71
CA THR A 349 -4.27 6.77 -21.72
C THR A 349 -5.35 7.77 -21.35
N ALA A 350 -5.56 7.94 -20.05
CA ALA A 350 -6.42 8.95 -19.46
C ALA A 350 -5.57 10.14 -18.97
N SER A 351 -6.01 11.37 -19.22
CA SER A 351 -5.30 12.58 -18.75
C SER A 351 -6.17 13.46 -17.86
N THR A 352 -5.52 14.26 -17.02
CA THR A 352 -6.17 15.27 -16.15
C THR A 352 -6.90 16.39 -16.89
N GLU A 353 -6.76 16.50 -18.21
CA GLU A 353 -7.51 17.48 -18.99
C GLU A 353 -8.86 16.97 -19.48
N ARG A 354 -8.99 15.65 -19.63
CA ARG A 354 -10.12 15.05 -20.35
C ARG A 354 -10.83 13.99 -19.55
N ASN A 355 -10.07 13.13 -18.87
CA ASN A 355 -10.56 11.85 -18.37
C ASN A 355 -10.42 11.70 -16.86
N LEU A 356 -9.39 12.31 -16.27
CA LEU A 356 -9.12 12.29 -14.83
C LEU A 356 -9.56 13.60 -14.17
N PHE A 357 -9.58 13.59 -12.83
CA PHE A 357 -9.91 14.77 -12.04
C PHE A 357 -8.91 15.91 -12.25
N THR A 358 -9.40 17.12 -12.55
CA THR A 358 -8.54 18.30 -12.79
C THR A 358 -7.73 18.71 -11.56
N LYS A 359 -8.19 18.36 -10.34
CA LYS A 359 -7.45 18.53 -9.09
C LYS A 359 -6.14 17.74 -9.03
N LEU A 360 -5.97 16.75 -9.90
CA LEU A 360 -4.71 16.02 -10.07
C LEU A 360 -3.74 16.72 -11.02
N LYS A 361 -4.01 17.93 -11.54
CA LYS A 361 -2.98 18.68 -12.29
C LYS A 361 -1.84 19.10 -11.37
N ALA A 362 -0.61 19.13 -11.88
CA ALA A 362 0.51 19.69 -11.13
C ALA A 362 0.34 21.21 -10.98
N THR A 363 0.41 21.72 -9.76
CA THR A 363 0.33 23.17 -9.49
C THR A 363 1.72 23.79 -9.35
N ASP A 364 1.83 25.11 -9.54
CA ASP A 364 3.10 25.86 -9.42
C ASP A 364 3.82 25.67 -8.07
N LYS A 365 3.10 25.28 -7.01
CA LYS A 365 3.64 25.06 -5.67
C LYS A 365 4.19 23.65 -5.42
N GLU A 366 3.98 22.70 -6.35
CA GLU A 366 4.20 21.25 -6.09
C GLU A 366 4.94 20.52 -7.24
N SER A 367 5.65 21.25 -8.10
CA SER A 367 6.18 20.76 -9.39
C SER A 367 7.20 19.61 -9.33
N THR A 368 7.74 19.28 -8.15
CA THR A 368 8.67 18.14 -7.95
C THR A 368 8.41 17.31 -6.69
N SER A 369 7.38 17.65 -5.90
CA SER A 369 7.00 16.90 -4.68
C SER A 369 5.57 16.36 -4.73
N GLY A 370 4.74 16.79 -5.69
CA GLY A 370 3.33 16.43 -5.76
C GLY A 370 3.07 14.94 -5.98
N MET A 371 3.88 14.25 -6.79
CA MET A 371 3.67 12.81 -7.04
C MET A 371 3.96 11.97 -5.80
N PHE A 372 4.93 12.37 -4.99
CA PHE A 372 5.24 11.71 -3.72
C PHE A 372 4.04 11.73 -2.76
N PHE A 373 3.29 12.82 -2.70
CA PHE A 373 2.09 12.90 -1.85
C PHE A 373 0.87 12.24 -2.51
N ILE A 374 0.75 12.32 -3.84
CA ILE A 374 -0.45 11.87 -4.54
C ILE A 374 -0.48 10.36 -4.72
N LYS A 375 0.68 9.69 -4.87
CA LYS A 375 0.74 8.23 -4.96
C LYS A 375 0.10 7.50 -3.77
N HIS A 376 0.00 8.16 -2.61
CA HIS A 376 -0.64 7.61 -1.42
C HIS A 376 -2.15 7.84 -1.36
N ASN A 377 -2.69 8.69 -2.24
CA ASN A 377 -4.09 9.07 -2.29
C ASN A 377 -4.77 8.62 -3.60
N VAL A 378 -4.03 7.97 -4.52
CA VAL A 378 -4.57 7.48 -5.79
C VAL A 378 -4.35 5.99 -5.90
N HIS A 379 -5.42 5.28 -6.26
CA HIS A 379 -5.44 3.82 -6.31
C HIS A 379 -6.13 3.36 -7.58
N VAL A 380 -5.72 2.20 -8.09
CA VAL A 380 -6.38 1.54 -9.20
C VAL A 380 -6.69 0.11 -8.81
N HIS A 381 -7.94 -0.29 -9.03
CA HIS A 381 -8.37 -1.69 -8.94
C HIS A 381 -9.01 -2.10 -10.26
N ARG A 382 -8.90 -3.38 -10.61
CA ARG A 382 -9.56 -3.95 -11.78
C ARG A 382 -10.31 -5.21 -11.39
N GLN A 383 -11.56 -5.33 -11.87
CA GLN A 383 -12.34 -6.56 -11.77
C GLN A 383 -13.03 -6.82 -13.11
N GLY A 384 -12.57 -7.82 -13.86
CA GLY A 384 -13.05 -8.07 -15.21
C GLY A 384 -12.76 -6.89 -16.14
N ASN A 385 -13.80 -6.30 -16.73
CA ASN A 385 -13.67 -5.17 -17.66
C ASN A 385 -13.76 -3.81 -16.96
N LEU A 386 -14.10 -3.74 -15.68
CA LEU A 386 -14.14 -2.49 -14.94
C LEU A 386 -12.79 -2.18 -14.30
N VAL A 387 -12.26 -1.01 -14.64
CA VAL A 387 -11.11 -0.40 -13.97
C VAL A 387 -11.62 0.76 -13.12
N LEU A 388 -11.39 0.68 -11.81
CA LEU A 388 -11.77 1.71 -10.85
C LEU A 388 -10.54 2.53 -10.47
N PHE A 389 -10.51 3.80 -10.88
CA PHE A 389 -9.55 4.79 -10.41
C PHE A 389 -10.14 5.56 -9.23
N THR A 390 -9.41 5.62 -8.12
CA THR A 390 -9.84 6.32 -6.90
C THR A 390 -8.88 7.43 -6.57
N PHE A 391 -9.42 8.59 -6.18
CA PHE A 391 -8.68 9.69 -5.55
C PHE A 391 -9.33 10.01 -4.20
N ASP A 392 -8.66 9.64 -3.11
CA ASP A 392 -9.27 9.44 -1.78
C ASP A 392 -10.12 10.61 -1.28
N ARG A 393 -9.70 11.86 -1.56
CA ARG A 393 -10.36 13.07 -1.09
C ARG A 393 -11.34 13.68 -2.10
N PHE A 394 -11.54 13.04 -3.24
CA PHE A 394 -12.30 13.63 -4.32
C PHE A 394 -13.33 12.71 -4.93
N GLY A 395 -13.03 11.44 -5.15
CA GLY A 395 -14.01 10.52 -5.71
C GLY A 395 -13.40 9.40 -6.51
N ILE A 396 -14.24 8.82 -7.36
CA ILE A 396 -13.94 7.64 -8.17
C ILE A 396 -14.30 7.85 -9.64
N ILE A 397 -13.59 7.14 -10.52
CA ILE A 397 -13.85 7.10 -11.96
C ILE A 397 -13.80 5.64 -12.41
N GLY A 398 -14.82 5.21 -13.14
CA GLY A 398 -14.83 3.92 -13.81
C GLY A 398 -14.39 4.03 -15.25
N PHE A 399 -13.49 3.14 -15.68
CA PHE A 399 -13.09 2.98 -17.07
C PHE A 399 -13.40 1.57 -17.57
N ASP A 400 -13.81 1.48 -18.83
CA ASP A 400 -13.80 0.22 -19.56
C ASP A 400 -12.36 -0.19 -19.87
N PHE A 401 -11.99 -1.40 -19.48
CA PHE A 401 -10.64 -1.92 -19.61
C PHE A 401 -10.16 -1.97 -21.07
N ALA A 402 -11.01 -2.39 -22.00
CA ALA A 402 -10.61 -2.58 -23.39
C ALA A 402 -10.41 -1.26 -24.14
N SER A 403 -11.29 -0.28 -23.92
CA SER A 403 -11.33 0.97 -24.69
C SER A 403 -10.78 2.19 -23.95
N GLY A 404 -10.66 2.14 -22.62
CA GLY A 404 -10.35 3.30 -21.80
C GLY A 404 -11.48 4.33 -21.74
N LYS A 405 -12.67 3.99 -22.26
CA LYS A 405 -13.84 4.86 -22.20
C LYS A 405 -14.25 5.04 -20.74
N LYS A 406 -14.42 6.29 -20.32
CA LYS A 406 -15.01 6.62 -19.02
C LYS A 406 -16.47 6.14 -18.99
N LEU A 407 -16.79 5.28 -18.03
CA LEU A 407 -18.11 4.70 -17.83
C LEU A 407 -18.96 5.57 -16.90
N PHE A 408 -18.37 6.02 -15.80
CA PHE A 408 -19.00 6.87 -14.79
C PHE A 408 -17.94 7.67 -14.03
N GLN A 409 -18.37 8.69 -13.29
CA GLN A 409 -17.54 9.47 -12.38
C GLN A 409 -18.42 9.95 -11.22
N GLU A 410 -17.98 9.67 -10.00
CA GLU A 410 -18.68 10.11 -8.79
C GLU A 410 -17.72 10.94 -7.93
N GLU A 411 -18.14 12.15 -7.57
CA GLU A 411 -17.40 13.03 -6.67
C GLU A 411 -17.98 12.96 -5.25
N LEU A 412 -17.11 12.98 -4.24
CA LEU A 412 -17.52 13.01 -2.84
C LEU A 412 -18.24 14.33 -2.55
N SER A 413 -19.40 14.23 -1.89
CA SER A 413 -20.10 15.40 -1.39
C SER A 413 -19.28 16.08 -0.29
N LYS A 414 -19.31 17.42 -0.29
CA LYS A 414 -18.49 18.27 0.58
C LYS A 414 -18.99 18.33 2.01
#